data_AF-A0A5A9F3S8-F1
#
_entry.id   AF-A0A5A9F3S8-F1
#
_cell.length_a   1.000
_cell.length_b   1.000
_cell.length_c   1.000
_cell.angle_alpha   90.00
_cell.angle_beta   90.00
_cell.angle_gamma   90.00
#
_symmetry.space_group_name_H-M   'P 1'
#
loop_
_entity.id
_entity.type
_entity.pdbx_description
1 polymer ?
#
loop_
_entity_poly.entity_id
_entity_poly.type
_entity_poly.pdbx_seq_one_letter_code
_entity_poly.pdbx_strand_id
1 'polypeptide(L)'
;MIISQLVQDAIARLKQYNLGLYNSASNKFGLSGVGGMAANWSRHSKDVATVGECVASLVEQVDTATSLVLPAVPIVTAARDQAVAAANTAAGIIQHVQPYEIAGIPPIIDFPFSGAAAVPAGVVAGSSGKWVTNQAGALTFIPAGTAPIEFDPITAALQGLRVEEARSTLVVKSRRLDDAAWTKSGITTGAIAGADGVLAAATRLTASSANGTCIQASSSASAARRFAPFVRRAAGTGTVQMTLDGGSTWTTITPTSSYVRYGMGQTVANPTVGFRLGSSGDQIDVDFAGGETGTFDTSPIEAGSSIVTRAADVNTLLLSSVPGWSTSEGTIYVEFDTTSNTVITKYPISLNSGSGYSERIDIELGGTNQRSALIVSGGATQAYFIGANVSTATLCKAAVAFKANDFAFSYDGGSASTDPAGTAPTVTRVELGSVMGGNHLNGHIRRLTIFPRRLSNATLPLLTA
;
A
#
# COMPACT_ATOMS: atom_id res chain seq x y z
N MET A 1 -30.35 -19.68 5.10
CA MET A 1 -30.63 -21.12 4.96
C MET A 1 -31.79 -21.46 5.89
N ILE A 2 -32.99 -21.61 5.34
CA ILE A 2 -34.20 -21.85 6.14
C ILE A 2 -34.33 -23.36 6.29
N ILE A 3 -34.00 -23.91 7.47
CA ILE A 3 -34.32 -25.31 7.80
C ILE A 3 -35.84 -25.43 7.79
N SER A 4 -36.38 -26.39 7.03
CA SER A 4 -37.83 -26.53 6.88
C SER A 4 -38.51 -26.78 8.23
N GLN A 5 -39.73 -26.26 8.41
CA GLN A 5 -40.49 -26.41 9.65
C GLN A 5 -40.64 -27.88 10.07
N LEU A 6 -40.76 -28.79 9.09
CA LEU A 6 -40.87 -30.23 9.29
C LEU A 6 -39.64 -30.82 10.00
N VAL A 7 -38.45 -30.31 9.70
CA VAL A 7 -37.18 -30.75 10.29
C VAL A 7 -36.99 -30.18 11.69
N GLN A 8 -37.42 -28.93 11.91
CA GLN A 8 -37.45 -28.37 13.27
C GLN A 8 -38.37 -29.18 14.19
N ASP A 9 -39.53 -29.60 13.66
CA ASP A 9 -40.48 -30.43 14.38
C ASP A 9 -39.92 -31.84 14.65
N ALA A 10 -39.19 -32.44 13.70
CA ALA A 10 -38.52 -33.73 13.88
C ALA A 10 -37.40 -33.67 14.95
N ILE A 11 -36.57 -32.62 14.94
CA ILE A 11 -35.54 -32.39 15.96
C ILE A 11 -36.18 -32.19 17.34
N ALA A 12 -37.28 -31.45 17.42
CA ALA A 12 -38.01 -31.25 18.67
C ALA A 12 -38.58 -32.57 19.23
N ARG A 13 -39.10 -33.45 18.37
CA ARG A 13 -39.57 -34.79 18.74
C ARG A 13 -38.43 -35.70 19.20
N LEU A 14 -37.29 -35.70 18.50
CA LEU A 14 -36.08 -36.43 18.92
C LEU A 14 -35.58 -35.99 20.31
N LYS A 15 -35.63 -34.69 20.62
CA LYS A 15 -35.31 -34.16 21.94
C LYS A 15 -36.29 -34.64 23.02
N GLN A 16 -37.57 -34.79 22.70
CA GLN A 16 -38.58 -35.34 23.61
C GLN A 16 -38.38 -36.84 23.89
N TYR A 17 -37.84 -37.62 22.96
CA TYR A 17 -37.51 -39.03 23.20
C TYR A 17 -36.26 -39.21 24.08
N ASN A 18 -35.30 -38.28 24.03
CA ASN A 18 -34.06 -38.34 24.82
C ASN A 18 -34.21 -37.78 26.25
N LEU A 19 -35.23 -36.96 26.50
CA LEU A 19 -35.62 -36.49 27.83
C LEU A 19 -36.80 -37.33 28.33
N GLY A 20 -36.49 -38.47 28.96
CA GLY A 20 -37.50 -39.26 29.65
C GLY A 20 -38.20 -38.42 30.73
N LEU A 21 -39.37 -37.85 30.41
CA LEU A 21 -40.23 -37.22 31.41
C LEU A 21 -40.85 -38.32 32.27
N TYR A 22 -40.14 -38.65 33.35
CA TYR A 22 -40.63 -39.50 34.43
C TYR A 22 -41.79 -38.79 35.15
N ASN A 23 -43.01 -39.31 35.01
CA ASN A 23 -44.15 -38.85 35.80
C ASN A 23 -44.17 -39.60 37.14
N SER A 24 -43.70 -38.93 38.18
CA SER A 24 -43.58 -39.48 39.54
C SER A 24 -44.92 -39.83 40.21
N ALA A 25 -46.06 -39.32 39.72
CA ALA A 25 -47.37 -39.57 40.32
C ALA A 25 -48.02 -40.91 39.88
N SER A 26 -47.54 -41.53 38.81
CA SER A 26 -48.15 -42.76 38.26
C SER A 26 -47.27 -44.01 38.32
N ASN A 27 -46.01 -43.88 38.75
CA ASN A 27 -44.98 -44.92 38.72
C ASN A 27 -44.98 -45.76 37.41
N LYS A 28 -45.27 -45.11 36.29
CA LYS A 28 -45.35 -45.70 34.96
C LYS A 28 -44.56 -44.82 34.00
N PHE A 29 -43.54 -45.38 33.36
CA PHE A 29 -43.19 -44.94 32.02
C PHE A 29 -44.43 -45.23 31.17
N GLY A 30 -45.06 -44.21 30.60
CA GLY A 30 -46.33 -44.34 29.89
C GLY A 30 -46.19 -45.12 28.58
N LEU A 31 -45.90 -46.42 28.63
CA LEU A 31 -46.00 -47.35 27.50
C LEU A 31 -46.39 -48.73 28.03
N SER A 32 -47.70 -49.02 28.00
CA SER A 32 -48.24 -50.34 28.27
C SER A 32 -47.87 -51.32 27.14
N GLY A 33 -46.90 -52.19 27.39
CA GLY A 33 -46.65 -53.41 26.59
C GLY A 33 -45.66 -53.27 25.42
N VAL A 34 -45.12 -54.42 25.01
CA VAL A 34 -44.08 -54.60 23.96
C VAL A 34 -44.44 -53.90 22.63
N GLY A 35 -45.74 -53.78 22.31
CA GLY A 35 -46.22 -53.07 21.12
C GLY A 35 -45.99 -51.55 21.15
N GLY A 36 -46.02 -50.91 22.32
CA GLY A 36 -45.78 -49.47 22.47
C GLY A 36 -44.32 -49.07 22.27
N MET A 37 -43.40 -49.94 22.70
CA MET A 37 -41.95 -49.74 22.52
C MET A 37 -41.53 -49.89 21.05
N ALA A 38 -42.08 -50.89 20.35
CA ALA A 38 -41.82 -51.10 18.92
C ALA A 38 -42.32 -49.92 18.05
N ALA A 39 -43.48 -49.35 18.38
CA ALA A 39 -44.04 -48.20 17.68
C ALA A 39 -43.20 -46.92 17.87
N ASN A 40 -42.61 -46.72 19.06
CA ASN A 40 -41.72 -45.59 19.32
C ASN A 40 -40.35 -45.75 18.63
N TRP A 41 -39.80 -46.97 18.62
CA TRP A 41 -38.55 -47.24 17.88
C TRP A 41 -38.71 -46.97 16.38
N SER A 42 -39.85 -47.36 15.80
CA SER A 42 -40.17 -47.09 14.40
C SER A 42 -40.36 -45.60 14.08
N ARG A 43 -40.83 -44.78 15.04
CA ARG A 43 -40.93 -43.32 14.84
C ARG A 43 -39.57 -42.65 14.99
N HIS A 44 -38.79 -43.04 15.99
CA HIS A 44 -37.43 -42.52 16.20
C HIS A 44 -36.54 -42.80 14.99
N SER A 45 -36.61 -44.01 14.41
CA SER A 45 -35.82 -44.35 13.22
C SER A 45 -36.21 -43.52 12.00
N LYS A 46 -37.49 -43.20 11.82
CA LYS A 46 -37.98 -42.30 10.75
C LYS A 46 -37.54 -40.86 10.94
N ASP A 47 -37.59 -40.35 12.18
CA ASP A 47 -37.15 -38.98 12.49
C ASP A 47 -35.63 -38.83 12.29
N VAL A 48 -34.83 -39.84 12.66
CA VAL A 48 -33.37 -39.87 12.40
C VAL A 48 -33.05 -39.92 10.90
N ALA A 49 -33.78 -40.74 10.13
CA ALA A 49 -33.61 -40.80 8.68
C ALA A 49 -33.89 -39.44 8.01
N THR A 50 -34.97 -38.77 8.44
CA THR A 50 -35.35 -37.43 7.94
C THR A 50 -34.27 -36.39 8.22
N VAL A 51 -33.65 -36.42 9.41
CA VAL A 51 -32.53 -35.52 9.75
C VAL A 51 -31.29 -35.86 8.90
N GLY A 52 -30.99 -37.14 8.70
CA GLY A 52 -29.85 -37.59 7.89
C GLY A 52 -29.92 -37.12 6.44
N GLU A 53 -31.08 -37.25 5.80
CA GLU A 53 -31.33 -36.76 4.43
C GLU A 53 -31.16 -35.24 4.32
N CYS A 54 -31.60 -34.51 5.34
CA CYS A 54 -31.48 -33.05 5.37
C CYS A 54 -30.01 -32.60 5.53
N VAL A 55 -29.22 -33.31 6.34
CA VAL A 55 -27.77 -33.06 6.49
C VAL A 55 -27.04 -33.36 5.17
N ALA A 56 -27.39 -34.45 4.48
CA ALA A 56 -26.81 -34.78 3.18
C ALA A 56 -27.11 -33.67 2.14
N SER A 57 -28.35 -33.19 2.08
CA SER A 57 -28.74 -32.07 1.20
C SER A 57 -28.00 -30.76 1.53
N LEU A 58 -27.74 -30.51 2.81
CA LEU A 58 -26.97 -29.34 3.25
C LEU A 58 -25.50 -29.42 2.83
N VAL A 59 -24.88 -30.59 2.95
CA VAL A 59 -23.50 -30.82 2.48
C VAL A 59 -23.42 -30.59 0.98
N GLU A 60 -24.38 -31.10 0.20
CA GLU A 60 -24.45 -30.89 -1.26
C GLU A 60 -24.65 -29.41 -1.64
N GLN A 61 -25.46 -28.66 -0.89
CA GLN A 61 -25.62 -27.21 -1.09
C GLN A 61 -24.35 -26.43 -0.77
N VAL A 62 -23.61 -26.83 0.27
CA VAL A 62 -22.31 -26.24 0.62
C VAL A 62 -21.27 -26.55 -0.47
N ASP A 63 -21.18 -27.79 -0.95
CA ASP A 63 -20.28 -28.15 -2.06
C ASP A 63 -20.63 -27.40 -3.35
N THR A 64 -21.93 -27.22 -3.62
CA THR A 64 -22.40 -26.42 -4.76
C THR A 64 -22.03 -24.94 -4.62
N ALA A 65 -22.21 -24.34 -3.44
CA ALA A 65 -21.81 -22.97 -3.18
C ALA A 65 -20.29 -22.78 -3.28
N THR A 66 -19.51 -23.73 -2.76
CA THR A 66 -18.04 -23.68 -2.79
C THR A 66 -17.49 -23.86 -4.22
N SER A 67 -18.13 -24.73 -5.01
CA SER A 67 -17.81 -24.92 -6.43
C SER A 67 -18.26 -23.76 -7.33
N LEU A 68 -19.16 -22.88 -6.87
CA LEU A 68 -19.52 -21.62 -7.54
C LEU A 68 -18.58 -20.45 -7.18
N VAL A 69 -18.01 -20.44 -5.98
CA VAL A 69 -17.10 -19.38 -5.50
C VAL A 69 -15.69 -19.53 -6.08
N LEU A 70 -15.17 -20.75 -6.19
CA LEU A 70 -13.86 -21.02 -6.80
C LEU A 70 -13.71 -20.51 -8.25
N PRO A 71 -14.69 -20.67 -9.16
CA PRO A 71 -14.64 -20.10 -10.51
C PRO A 71 -14.98 -18.60 -10.56
N ALA A 72 -15.50 -17.99 -9.49
CA ALA A 72 -15.76 -16.55 -9.45
C ALA A 72 -14.49 -15.71 -9.29
N VAL A 73 -13.42 -16.25 -8.67
CA VAL A 73 -12.14 -15.54 -8.50
C VAL A 73 -11.47 -15.23 -9.84
N PRO A 74 -11.35 -16.18 -10.79
CA PRO A 74 -10.90 -15.87 -12.16
C PRO A 74 -11.78 -14.86 -12.88
N ILE A 75 -13.11 -14.89 -12.68
CA ILE A 75 -14.05 -13.96 -13.32
C ILE A 75 -13.85 -12.53 -12.81
N VAL A 76 -13.64 -12.33 -11.50
CA VAL A 76 -13.36 -11.00 -10.93
C VAL A 76 -12.02 -10.46 -11.42
N THR A 77 -10.98 -11.32 -11.50
CA THR A 77 -9.69 -10.94 -12.09
C THR A 77 -9.83 -10.60 -13.57
N ALA A 78 -10.58 -11.39 -14.35
CA ALA A 78 -10.81 -11.12 -15.76
C ALA A 78 -11.64 -9.85 -15.99
N ALA A 79 -12.65 -9.58 -15.15
CA ALA A 79 -13.44 -8.35 -15.20
C ALA A 79 -12.58 -7.12 -14.86
N ARG A 80 -11.67 -7.24 -13.88
CA ARG A 80 -10.66 -6.22 -13.59
C ARG A 80 -9.75 -6.00 -14.79
N ASP A 81 -9.18 -7.06 -15.35
CA ASP A 81 -8.24 -6.94 -16.47
C ASP A 81 -8.93 -6.35 -17.72
N GLN A 82 -10.21 -6.67 -17.95
CA GLN A 82 -11.04 -6.04 -18.99
C GLN A 82 -11.33 -4.57 -18.70
N ALA A 83 -11.63 -4.20 -17.45
CA ALA A 83 -11.84 -2.80 -17.06
C ALA A 83 -10.55 -1.97 -17.20
N VAL A 84 -9.40 -2.55 -16.85
CA VAL A 84 -8.08 -1.96 -17.05
C VAL A 84 -7.76 -1.82 -18.53
N ALA A 85 -8.03 -2.85 -19.35
CA ALA A 85 -7.85 -2.78 -20.79
C ALA A 85 -8.77 -1.71 -21.42
N ALA A 86 -10.02 -1.59 -20.97
CA ALA A 86 -10.96 -0.57 -21.43
C ALA A 86 -10.52 0.84 -20.99
N ALA A 87 -10.03 1.01 -19.76
CA ALA A 87 -9.46 2.26 -19.26
C ALA A 87 -8.20 2.66 -20.03
N ASN A 88 -7.30 1.71 -20.31
CA ASN A 88 -6.10 1.94 -21.13
C ASN A 88 -6.46 2.28 -22.58
N THR A 89 -7.52 1.66 -23.13
CA THR A 89 -8.04 1.98 -24.47
C THR A 89 -8.66 3.37 -24.50
N ALA A 90 -9.46 3.74 -23.50
CA ALA A 90 -10.04 5.07 -23.35
C ALA A 90 -8.96 6.14 -23.14
N ALA A 91 -7.93 5.85 -22.35
CA ALA A 91 -6.74 6.68 -22.18
C ALA A 91 -5.89 6.76 -23.45
N GLY A 92 -5.99 5.78 -24.36
CA GLY A 92 -5.38 5.82 -25.69
C GLY A 92 -6.20 6.59 -26.74
N ILE A 93 -7.52 6.74 -26.55
CA ILE A 93 -8.40 7.60 -27.37
C ILE A 93 -8.17 9.09 -27.05
N ILE A 94 -7.79 9.41 -25.82
CA ILE A 94 -7.07 10.66 -25.52
C ILE A 94 -5.67 10.45 -26.06
N GLN A 95 -5.34 10.98 -27.24
CA GLN A 95 -4.00 10.82 -27.80
C GLN A 95 -2.98 11.42 -26.83
N HIS A 96 -2.31 10.56 -26.03
CA HIS A 96 -1.35 10.98 -25.03
C HIS A 96 -0.06 11.37 -25.76
N VAL A 97 -0.04 12.62 -26.26
CA VAL A 97 1.08 13.18 -27.01
C VAL A 97 2.33 13.05 -26.15
N GLN A 98 3.34 12.36 -26.67
CA GLN A 98 4.58 12.13 -25.94
C GLN A 98 5.36 13.44 -25.81
N PRO A 99 6.17 13.61 -24.75
CA PRO A 99 6.97 14.83 -24.58
C PRO A 99 7.81 15.20 -25.81
N TYR A 100 8.35 14.21 -26.53
CA TYR A 100 9.16 14.45 -27.73
C TYR A 100 8.35 14.98 -28.92
N GLU A 101 7.07 14.60 -29.03
CA GLU A 101 6.16 15.11 -30.07
C GLU A 101 5.80 16.56 -29.78
N ILE A 102 5.55 16.91 -28.52
CA ILE A 102 5.31 18.30 -28.07
C ILE A 102 6.56 19.16 -28.28
N ALA A 103 7.74 18.63 -27.95
CA ALA A 103 9.00 19.34 -28.07
C ALA A 103 9.48 19.50 -29.53
N GLY A 104 9.02 18.62 -30.44
CA GLY A 104 9.49 18.56 -31.82
C GLY A 104 10.95 18.11 -31.98
N ILE A 105 11.57 17.60 -30.91
CA ILE A 105 12.95 17.09 -30.88
C ILE A 105 13.03 15.86 -29.97
N PRO A 106 13.96 14.91 -30.25
CA PRO A 106 14.15 13.77 -29.38
C PRO A 106 14.78 14.20 -28.04
N PRO A 107 14.38 13.57 -26.92
CA PRO A 107 15.03 13.75 -25.64
C PRO A 107 16.36 13.00 -25.59
N ILE A 108 17.26 13.44 -24.71
CA ILE A 108 18.51 12.72 -24.37
C ILE A 108 18.32 11.73 -23.22
N ILE A 109 17.29 11.95 -22.39
CA ILE A 109 16.84 11.01 -21.36
C ILE A 109 15.32 10.93 -21.44
N ASP A 110 14.78 9.72 -21.44
CA ASP A 110 13.33 9.50 -21.32
C ASP A 110 13.07 8.21 -20.53
N PHE A 111 12.68 8.39 -19.27
CA PHE A 111 12.36 7.30 -18.34
C PHE A 111 10.86 7.37 -18.01
N PRO A 112 10.02 6.57 -18.68
CA PRO A 112 8.57 6.55 -18.42
C PRO A 112 8.16 5.70 -17.21
N PHE A 113 9.14 5.05 -16.54
CA PHE A 113 8.95 4.19 -15.35
C PHE A 113 7.76 3.21 -15.42
N SER A 114 7.37 2.79 -16.62
CA SER A 114 6.21 1.92 -16.87
C SER A 114 6.46 0.45 -16.53
N GLY A 115 7.70 0.11 -16.15
CA GLY A 115 8.13 -1.21 -15.73
C GLY A 115 9.63 -1.23 -15.47
N ALA A 116 10.14 -2.31 -14.89
CA ALA A 116 11.55 -2.41 -14.50
C ALA A 116 12.54 -2.24 -15.67
N ALA A 117 12.15 -2.65 -16.89
CA ALA A 117 12.97 -2.49 -18.10
C ALA A 117 12.99 -1.06 -18.66
N ALA A 118 12.13 -0.16 -18.16
CA ALA A 118 12.07 1.24 -18.58
C ALA A 118 13.13 2.12 -17.89
N VAL A 119 13.99 1.52 -17.05
CA VAL A 119 15.07 2.19 -16.32
C VAL A 119 16.40 1.55 -16.73
N PRO A 120 17.40 2.35 -17.19
CA PRO A 120 18.71 1.79 -17.51
C PRO A 120 19.36 1.15 -16.29
N ALA A 121 20.06 0.04 -16.52
CA ALA A 121 20.79 -0.65 -15.47
C ALA A 121 21.79 0.30 -14.77
N GLY A 122 21.83 0.26 -13.44
CA GLY A 122 22.72 1.08 -12.63
C GLY A 122 22.23 2.51 -12.33
N VAL A 123 21.12 2.97 -12.93
CA VAL A 123 20.52 4.28 -12.61
C VAL A 123 19.78 4.25 -11.26
N VAL A 124 19.11 3.14 -10.99
CA VAL A 124 18.45 2.89 -9.70
C VAL A 124 19.28 1.91 -8.91
N ALA A 125 19.90 2.40 -7.83
CA ALA A 125 20.75 1.62 -6.94
C ALA A 125 20.15 1.64 -5.52
N GLY A 126 18.86 1.33 -5.40
CA GLY A 126 18.17 1.24 -4.11
C GLY A 126 19.02 0.41 -3.13
N SER A 127 19.43 1.03 -2.02
CA SER A 127 20.46 0.49 -1.11
C SER A 127 19.95 -0.68 -0.26
N SER A 128 18.64 -0.91 -0.24
CA SER A 128 17.98 -2.07 0.36
C SER A 128 16.75 -2.45 -0.47
N GLY A 129 16.29 -3.70 -0.37
CA GLY A 129 15.06 -4.12 -1.02
C GLY A 129 13.81 -3.44 -0.44
N LYS A 130 12.74 -3.40 -1.23
CA LYS A 130 11.51 -2.66 -0.93
C LYS A 130 10.27 -3.44 -1.35
N TRP A 131 9.20 -3.33 -0.57
CA TRP A 131 7.90 -3.87 -0.94
C TRP A 131 7.08 -2.83 -1.73
N VAL A 132 6.56 -3.22 -2.90
CA VAL A 132 5.67 -2.40 -3.72
C VAL A 132 4.49 -3.22 -4.21
N THR A 133 3.42 -2.55 -4.60
CA THR A 133 2.31 -3.21 -5.28
C THR A 133 2.61 -3.33 -6.77
N ASN A 134 2.54 -4.54 -7.33
CA ASN A 134 2.70 -4.77 -8.76
C ASN A 134 1.41 -4.44 -9.54
N GLN A 135 1.49 -4.47 -10.88
CA GLN A 135 0.35 -4.18 -11.76
C GLN A 135 -0.86 -5.11 -11.54
N ALA A 136 -0.64 -6.33 -11.03
CA ALA A 136 -1.70 -7.27 -10.69
C ALA A 136 -2.33 -6.99 -9.31
N GLY A 137 -1.97 -5.88 -8.64
CA GLY A 137 -2.46 -5.52 -7.32
C GLY A 137 -1.90 -6.36 -6.18
N ALA A 138 -0.88 -7.19 -6.43
CA ALA A 138 -0.24 -8.02 -5.42
C ALA A 138 0.99 -7.33 -4.83
N LEU A 139 1.18 -7.49 -3.51
CA LEU A 139 2.37 -7.00 -2.83
C LEU A 139 3.58 -7.85 -3.22
N THR A 140 4.66 -7.23 -3.69
CA THR A 140 5.87 -7.92 -4.15
C THR A 140 7.12 -7.29 -3.57
N PHE A 141 8.12 -8.12 -3.28
CA PHE A 141 9.43 -7.67 -2.81
C PHE A 141 10.35 -7.42 -4.00
N ILE A 142 10.85 -6.20 -4.10
CA ILE A 142 11.83 -5.77 -5.09
C ILE A 142 13.21 -5.75 -4.43
N PRO A 143 14.17 -6.58 -4.89
CA PRO A 143 15.52 -6.58 -4.34
C PRO A 143 16.25 -5.24 -4.53
N ALA A 144 17.28 -5.01 -3.73
CA ALA A 144 18.20 -3.89 -3.89
C ALA A 144 18.77 -3.84 -5.32
N GLY A 145 19.00 -2.63 -5.85
CA GLY A 145 19.48 -2.42 -7.22
C GLY A 145 18.46 -2.67 -8.34
N THR A 146 17.19 -2.97 -8.01
CA THR A 146 16.09 -3.06 -8.98
C THR A 146 15.11 -1.92 -8.77
N ALA A 147 14.56 -1.36 -9.86
CA ALA A 147 13.62 -0.25 -9.78
C ALA A 147 12.29 -0.67 -9.10
N PRO A 148 11.92 -0.08 -7.94
CA PRO A 148 10.66 -0.36 -7.27
C PRO A 148 9.51 0.39 -7.95
N ILE A 149 9.02 -0.15 -9.07
CA ILE A 149 7.86 0.40 -9.79
C ILE A 149 6.57 -0.01 -9.08
N GLU A 150 5.78 0.96 -8.65
CA GLU A 150 4.53 0.75 -7.95
C GLU A 150 3.30 1.10 -8.80
N PHE A 151 2.24 0.33 -8.60
CA PHE A 151 0.93 0.50 -9.20
C PHE A 151 -0.13 0.63 -8.11
N ASP A 152 -1.20 1.35 -8.41
CA ASP A 152 -2.36 1.42 -7.52
C ASP A 152 -3.03 0.03 -7.42
N PRO A 153 -3.25 -0.53 -6.22
CA PRO A 153 -3.75 -1.89 -6.04
C PRO A 153 -5.18 -2.11 -6.53
N ILE A 154 -5.96 -1.05 -6.73
CA ILE A 154 -7.38 -1.12 -7.09
C ILE A 154 -7.54 -0.86 -8.59
N THR A 155 -6.94 0.22 -9.07
CA THR A 155 -7.09 0.71 -10.45
C THR A 155 -6.04 0.16 -11.40
N ALA A 156 -4.98 -0.48 -10.89
CA ALA A 156 -3.79 -0.89 -11.64
C ALA A 156 -3.08 0.26 -12.38
N ALA A 157 -3.40 1.52 -12.04
CA ALA A 157 -2.76 2.68 -12.62
C ALA A 157 -1.29 2.75 -12.16
N LEU A 158 -0.39 3.08 -13.08
CA LEU A 158 1.01 3.29 -12.75
C LEU A 158 1.16 4.46 -11.76
N GLN A 159 1.77 4.22 -10.61
CA GLN A 159 2.18 5.29 -9.71
C GLN A 159 3.57 5.80 -10.11
N GLY A 160 4.54 4.92 -10.31
CA GLY A 160 5.87 5.22 -10.81
C GLY A 160 6.99 4.56 -10.01
N LEU A 161 8.22 5.06 -10.16
CA LEU A 161 9.36 4.70 -9.32
C LEU A 161 9.13 5.21 -7.88
N ARG A 162 8.99 4.31 -6.91
CA ARG A 162 8.79 4.65 -5.51
C ARG A 162 10.10 5.09 -4.85
N VAL A 163 10.15 6.33 -4.36
CA VAL A 163 11.31 6.91 -3.67
C VAL A 163 10.98 7.27 -2.23
N GLU A 164 11.82 6.84 -1.30
CA GLU A 164 11.62 6.93 0.15
C GLU A 164 12.93 7.14 0.91
N GLU A 165 12.85 7.91 1.98
CA GLU A 165 13.92 8.03 2.96
C GLU A 165 14.15 6.74 3.76
N ALA A 166 15.24 6.73 4.53
CA ALA A 166 15.55 5.63 5.44
C ALA A 166 14.53 5.57 6.58
N ARG A 167 14.10 4.35 6.92
CA ARG A 167 13.13 4.10 7.98
C ARG A 167 13.50 2.85 8.77
N SER A 168 13.24 2.87 10.07
CA SER A 168 13.41 1.70 10.93
C SER A 168 12.08 1.31 11.56
N THR A 169 11.79 0.02 11.59
CA THR A 169 10.68 -0.51 12.40
C THR A 169 11.20 -0.95 13.77
N LEU A 170 10.59 -0.44 14.84
CA LEU A 170 10.93 -0.83 16.21
C LEU A 170 10.30 -2.16 16.63
N VAL A 171 9.25 -2.58 15.91
CA VAL A 171 8.50 -3.79 16.17
C VAL A 171 9.17 -4.96 15.46
N VAL A 172 9.34 -6.06 16.19
CA VAL A 172 9.85 -7.33 15.67
C VAL A 172 8.68 -8.26 15.37
N LYS A 173 8.94 -9.31 14.59
CA LYS A 173 7.93 -10.33 14.23
C LYS A 173 6.70 -9.69 13.59
N SER A 174 6.96 -8.75 12.69
CA SER A 174 5.95 -7.91 12.02
C SER A 174 4.86 -8.72 11.30
N ARG A 175 5.16 -9.94 10.83
CA ARG A 175 4.19 -10.83 10.16
C ARG A 175 3.70 -11.99 11.06
N ARG A 176 4.39 -12.24 12.18
CA ARG A 176 4.22 -13.38 13.09
C ARG A 176 3.76 -12.93 14.47
N LEU A 177 2.49 -12.51 14.54
CA LEU A 177 1.85 -12.05 15.77
C LEU A 177 1.57 -13.21 16.74
N ASP A 178 1.77 -14.46 16.33
CA ASP A 178 1.77 -15.65 17.16
C ASP A 178 3.04 -15.79 18.03
N ASP A 179 4.12 -15.09 17.69
CA ASP A 179 5.39 -15.09 18.44
C ASP A 179 5.24 -14.45 19.84
N ALA A 180 6.10 -14.84 20.78
CA ALA A 180 6.09 -14.37 22.17
C ALA A 180 6.40 -12.87 22.31
N ALA A 181 7.00 -12.24 21.30
CA ALA A 181 7.15 -10.78 21.26
C ALA A 181 5.80 -10.04 21.33
N TRP A 182 4.70 -10.70 20.93
CA TRP A 182 3.35 -10.15 20.99
C TRP A 182 2.59 -10.68 22.22
N THR A 183 2.19 -9.76 23.09
CA THR A 183 1.33 -10.05 24.24
C THR A 183 -0.12 -10.16 23.78
N LYS A 184 -0.76 -11.30 24.07
CA LYS A 184 -2.16 -11.56 23.71
C LYS A 184 -3.01 -11.68 24.97
N SER A 185 -4.19 -11.09 24.96
CA SER A 185 -5.22 -11.26 26.00
C SER A 185 -6.57 -11.44 25.33
N GLY A 186 -7.30 -12.51 25.62
CA GLY A 186 -8.59 -12.78 24.95
C GLY A 186 -8.46 -12.98 23.42
N ILE A 187 -7.27 -13.37 22.94
CA ILE A 187 -6.96 -13.60 21.52
C ILE A 187 -6.27 -14.96 21.37
N THR A 188 -6.66 -15.72 20.38
CA THR A 188 -5.90 -16.86 19.84
C THR A 188 -5.37 -16.53 18.45
N THR A 189 -4.29 -17.21 18.03
CA THR A 189 -3.60 -16.93 16.77
C THR A 189 -3.50 -18.14 15.86
N GLY A 190 -3.44 -17.91 14.54
CA GLY A 190 -3.15 -18.95 13.55
C GLY A 190 -2.37 -18.41 12.35
N ALA A 191 -1.60 -19.26 11.67
CA ALA A 191 -0.85 -18.84 10.47
C ALA A 191 -1.77 -18.82 9.24
N ILE A 192 -1.62 -17.81 8.39
CA ILE A 192 -2.44 -17.62 7.19
C ILE A 192 -1.59 -17.07 6.03
N ALA A 193 -2.13 -17.13 4.80
CA ALA A 193 -1.47 -16.49 3.66
C ALA A 193 -1.33 -14.99 3.86
N GLY A 194 -0.16 -14.44 3.54
CA GLY A 194 0.14 -13.02 3.66
C GLY A 194 -0.48 -12.17 2.55
N ALA A 195 -0.29 -10.86 2.67
CA ALA A 195 -0.70 -9.88 1.66
C ALA A 195 0.06 -10.05 0.32
N ASP A 196 1.21 -10.70 0.36
CA ASP A 196 2.02 -11.15 -0.77
C ASP A 196 1.56 -12.51 -1.35
N GLY A 197 0.53 -13.13 -0.77
CA GLY A 197 0.02 -14.45 -1.16
C GLY A 197 0.84 -15.63 -0.64
N VAL A 198 1.94 -15.39 0.09
CA VAL A 198 2.78 -16.47 0.62
C VAL A 198 2.06 -17.17 1.77
N LEU A 199 1.90 -18.48 1.66
CA LEU A 199 1.22 -19.28 2.67
C LEU A 199 1.93 -19.19 4.04
N ALA A 200 1.13 -19.12 5.10
CA ALA A 200 1.60 -19.07 6.49
C ALA A 200 2.57 -17.92 6.81
N ALA A 201 2.63 -16.87 5.99
CA ALA A 201 3.48 -15.72 6.23
C ALA A 201 2.86 -14.74 7.25
N ALA A 202 1.54 -14.56 7.22
CA ALA A 202 0.79 -13.64 8.07
C ALA A 202 0.11 -14.36 9.26
N THR A 203 -0.52 -13.57 10.13
CA THR A 203 -1.19 -14.08 11.33
C THR A 203 -2.68 -13.73 11.36
N ARG A 204 -3.53 -14.73 11.60
CA ARG A 204 -4.92 -14.58 12.00
C ARG A 204 -5.00 -14.33 13.49
N LEU A 205 -5.73 -13.29 13.91
CA LEU A 205 -6.15 -13.04 15.28
C LEU A 205 -7.63 -13.41 15.42
N THR A 206 -7.96 -14.25 16.40
CA THR A 206 -9.34 -14.63 16.73
C THR A 206 -9.66 -14.22 18.15
N ALA A 207 -10.69 -13.40 18.34
CA ALA A 207 -11.15 -13.01 19.66
C ALA A 207 -11.80 -14.20 20.38
N SER A 208 -11.23 -14.64 21.49
CA SER A 208 -11.85 -15.63 22.38
C SER A 208 -12.78 -14.97 23.41
N SER A 209 -12.58 -13.69 23.70
CA SER A 209 -13.47 -12.86 24.52
C SER A 209 -13.68 -11.48 23.89
N ALA A 210 -14.69 -10.75 24.35
CA ALA A 210 -14.85 -9.35 23.99
C ALA A 210 -13.62 -8.54 24.40
N ASN A 211 -13.28 -7.51 23.62
CA ASN A 211 -12.13 -6.63 23.82
C ASN A 211 -10.77 -7.35 23.88
N GLY A 212 -10.61 -8.47 23.16
CA GLY A 212 -9.34 -9.17 23.07
C GLY A 212 -8.26 -8.30 22.41
N THR A 213 -7.04 -8.33 22.92
CA THR A 213 -5.90 -7.54 22.44
C THR A 213 -4.71 -8.39 22.01
N CYS A 214 -3.97 -7.88 21.03
CA CYS A 214 -2.66 -8.38 20.63
C CYS A 214 -1.74 -7.18 20.40
N ILE A 215 -0.74 -7.01 21.28
CA ILE A 215 0.09 -5.80 21.34
C ILE A 215 1.58 -6.13 21.52
N GLN A 216 2.45 -5.24 21.04
CA GLN A 216 3.89 -5.31 21.26
C GLN A 216 4.42 -3.94 21.67
N ALA A 217 5.15 -3.93 22.79
CA ALA A 217 5.84 -2.74 23.29
C ALA A 217 7.25 -2.66 22.70
N SER A 218 7.73 -1.43 22.49
CA SER A 218 9.12 -1.16 22.13
C SER A 218 9.64 0.02 22.93
N SER A 219 10.93 0.01 23.27
CA SER A 219 11.55 1.08 24.07
C SER A 219 12.19 2.12 23.16
N SER A 220 11.76 3.38 23.28
CA SER A 220 12.36 4.49 22.54
C SER A 220 11.97 5.84 23.13
N ALA A 221 12.79 6.85 22.89
CA ALA A 221 12.45 8.23 23.20
C ALA A 221 11.18 8.68 22.43
N SER A 222 10.52 9.71 22.96
CA SER A 222 9.37 10.33 22.30
C SER A 222 9.76 10.83 20.91
N ALA A 223 9.06 10.33 19.89
CA ALA A 223 9.17 10.78 18.51
C ALA A 223 7.88 10.46 17.77
N ALA A 224 7.71 11.01 16.57
CA ALA A 224 6.65 10.59 15.67
C ALA A 224 6.83 9.11 15.29
N ARG A 225 5.74 8.35 15.39
CA ARG A 225 5.65 6.91 15.08
C ARG A 225 4.54 6.67 14.08
N ARG A 226 4.72 5.67 13.23
CA ARG A 226 3.72 5.16 12.30
C ARG A 226 3.48 3.67 12.51
N PHE A 227 2.22 3.26 12.49
CA PHE A 227 1.80 1.86 12.50
C PHE A 227 0.87 1.65 11.31
N ALA A 228 1.33 0.89 10.32
CA ALA A 228 0.66 0.75 9.04
C ALA A 228 0.57 -0.71 8.53
N PRO A 229 -0.07 -1.61 9.30
CA PRO A 229 -0.29 -3.00 8.92
C PRO A 229 -1.23 -3.14 7.72
N PHE A 230 -1.11 -4.27 7.01
CA PHE A 230 -2.21 -4.78 6.18
C PHE A 230 -3.17 -5.59 7.04
N VAL A 231 -4.45 -5.28 6.94
CA VAL A 231 -5.50 -5.95 7.69
C VAL A 231 -6.64 -6.33 6.76
N ARG A 232 -7.20 -7.51 6.97
CA ARG A 232 -8.48 -7.92 6.37
C ARG A 232 -9.37 -8.58 7.41
N ARG A 233 -10.68 -8.47 7.21
CA ARG A 233 -11.70 -9.18 7.97
C ARG A 233 -11.76 -10.63 7.48
N ALA A 234 -11.57 -11.58 8.39
CA ALA A 234 -11.77 -13.00 8.12
C ALA A 234 -13.17 -13.46 8.57
N ALA A 235 -13.65 -12.97 9.72
CA ALA A 235 -14.99 -13.26 10.23
C ALA A 235 -15.46 -12.18 11.22
N GLY A 236 -16.77 -12.13 11.45
CA GLY A 236 -17.41 -11.23 12.42
C GLY A 236 -17.63 -9.81 11.91
N THR A 237 -18.41 -9.05 12.67
CA THR A 237 -18.81 -7.67 12.35
C THR A 237 -18.48 -6.70 13.48
N GLY A 238 -17.86 -7.16 14.56
CA GLY A 238 -17.52 -6.30 15.68
C GLY A 238 -16.40 -5.30 15.35
N THR A 239 -16.22 -4.35 16.26
CA THR A 239 -15.25 -3.26 16.11
C THR A 239 -13.82 -3.80 16.08
N VAL A 240 -13.02 -3.33 15.14
CA VAL A 240 -11.57 -3.58 15.09
C VAL A 240 -10.87 -2.25 15.28
N GLN A 241 -9.91 -2.22 16.20
CA GLN A 241 -9.22 -1.00 16.57
C GLN A 241 -7.72 -1.20 16.61
N MET A 242 -6.98 -0.13 16.33
CA MET A 242 -5.51 -0.08 16.38
C MET A 242 -5.04 0.90 17.46
N THR A 243 -3.84 0.69 17.98
CA THR A 243 -3.21 1.57 18.96
C THR A 243 -1.70 1.75 18.68
N LEU A 244 -1.13 2.86 19.17
CA LEU A 244 0.31 3.13 19.25
C LEU A 244 0.78 3.32 20.72
N ASP A 245 -0.14 3.33 21.68
CA ASP A 245 0.09 3.73 23.08
C ASP A 245 -0.49 2.72 24.09
N GLY A 246 -0.54 1.44 23.70
CA GLY A 246 -0.94 0.34 24.59
C GLY A 246 -2.42 0.36 24.96
N GLY A 247 -3.22 1.11 24.21
CA GLY A 247 -4.66 1.21 24.41
C GLY A 247 -5.12 2.38 25.27
N SER A 248 -4.25 3.36 25.52
CA SER A 248 -4.69 4.68 26.01
C SER A 248 -5.57 5.36 24.98
N THR A 249 -5.23 5.17 23.70
CA THR A 249 -6.02 5.60 22.54
C THR A 249 -6.25 4.40 21.60
N TRP A 250 -7.50 4.24 21.16
CA TRP A 250 -7.91 3.23 20.18
C TRP A 250 -8.55 3.90 18.97
N THR A 251 -7.98 3.67 17.79
CA THR A 251 -8.55 4.16 16.53
C THR A 251 -9.29 3.02 15.83
N THR A 252 -10.57 3.19 15.56
CA THR A 252 -11.37 2.19 14.84
C THR A 252 -11.00 2.17 13.36
N ILE A 253 -10.78 0.96 12.83
CA ILE A 253 -10.65 0.70 11.41
C ILE A 253 -11.80 -0.18 10.92
N THR A 254 -12.06 -0.16 9.61
CA THR A 254 -13.07 -1.01 8.97
C THR A 254 -12.41 -1.92 7.96
N PRO A 255 -11.87 -3.09 8.39
CA PRO A 255 -11.25 -4.06 7.48
C PRO A 255 -12.24 -4.60 6.45
N THR A 256 -11.80 -4.72 5.20
CA THR A 256 -12.54 -5.40 4.12
C THR A 256 -12.17 -6.89 4.06
N SER A 257 -12.77 -7.68 3.15
CA SER A 257 -12.39 -9.09 2.94
C SER A 257 -10.99 -9.29 2.32
N SER A 258 -10.45 -8.23 1.70
CA SER A 258 -9.11 -8.20 1.10
C SER A 258 -8.15 -7.44 2.01
N TYR A 259 -6.86 -7.75 1.92
CA TYR A 259 -5.83 -6.99 2.63
C TYR A 259 -5.85 -5.53 2.18
N VAL A 260 -6.09 -4.64 3.12
CA VAL A 260 -6.01 -3.19 2.94
C VAL A 260 -5.04 -2.66 3.98
N ARG A 261 -4.25 -1.66 3.60
CA ARG A 261 -3.30 -1.03 4.52
C ARG A 261 -3.98 0.06 5.33
N TYR A 262 -3.87 -0.01 6.65
CA TYR A 262 -4.44 0.99 7.56
C TYR A 262 -3.31 1.68 8.31
N GLY A 263 -3.11 2.97 8.07
CA GLY A 263 -2.05 3.76 8.72
C GLY A 263 -2.58 4.61 9.88
N MET A 264 -1.84 4.63 10.98
CA MET A 264 -2.03 5.57 12.09
C MET A 264 -0.69 6.16 12.54
N GLY A 265 -0.73 7.34 13.17
CA GLY A 265 0.48 7.99 13.66
C GLY A 265 0.26 8.76 14.96
N GLN A 266 1.31 8.83 15.77
CA GLN A 266 1.30 9.50 17.08
C GLN A 266 2.72 9.89 17.48
N THR A 267 2.87 11.00 18.20
CA THR A 267 4.14 11.33 18.89
C THR A 267 4.10 10.69 20.27
N VAL A 268 4.92 9.67 20.49
CA VAL A 268 4.85 8.84 21.69
C VAL A 268 6.23 8.27 22.07
N ALA A 269 6.51 8.22 23.38
CA ALA A 269 7.64 7.50 23.94
C ALA A 269 7.23 6.07 24.26
N ASN A 270 8.16 5.13 24.11
CA ASN A 270 7.92 3.70 24.38
C ASN A 270 6.62 3.16 23.72
N PRO A 271 6.47 3.27 22.38
CA PRO A 271 5.23 2.91 21.72
C PRO A 271 4.87 1.46 21.97
N THR A 272 3.58 1.22 22.20
CA THR A 272 3.00 -0.11 22.31
C THR A 272 1.92 -0.24 21.26
N VAL A 273 2.24 -0.94 20.18
CA VAL A 273 1.40 -1.02 18.98
C VAL A 273 0.55 -2.29 19.01
N GLY A 274 -0.59 -2.28 18.31
CA GLY A 274 -1.34 -3.50 18.08
C GLY A 274 -2.82 -3.29 17.87
N PHE A 275 -3.60 -4.30 18.24
CA PHE A 275 -5.02 -4.40 17.89
C PHE A 275 -5.91 -4.73 19.08
N ARG A 276 -7.18 -4.31 18.99
CA ARG A 276 -8.30 -4.75 19.84
C ARG A 276 -9.48 -5.19 18.99
N LEU A 277 -10.04 -6.35 19.31
CA LEU A 277 -11.23 -6.92 18.69
C LEU A 277 -12.40 -6.85 19.68
N GLY A 278 -13.49 -6.19 19.29
CA GLY A 278 -14.58 -5.85 20.21
C GLY A 278 -15.43 -7.04 20.64
N SER A 279 -15.67 -8.01 19.76
CA SER A 279 -16.58 -9.14 20.02
C SER A 279 -15.86 -10.47 20.00
N SER A 280 -16.25 -11.39 20.90
CA SER A 280 -15.80 -12.79 20.84
C SER A 280 -16.25 -13.42 19.51
N GLY A 281 -15.37 -14.19 18.88
CA GLY A 281 -15.57 -14.80 17.57
C GLY A 281 -15.15 -13.93 16.39
N ASP A 282 -14.87 -12.63 16.57
CA ASP A 282 -14.31 -11.79 15.50
C ASP A 282 -12.93 -12.33 15.06
N GLN A 283 -12.66 -12.28 13.76
CA GLN A 283 -11.38 -12.69 13.18
C GLN A 283 -10.87 -11.65 12.19
N ILE A 284 -9.59 -11.30 12.33
CA ILE A 284 -8.85 -10.50 11.35
C ILE A 284 -7.56 -11.21 10.98
N ASP A 285 -7.12 -11.03 9.73
CA ASP A 285 -5.78 -11.42 9.32
C ASP A 285 -4.92 -10.17 9.21
N VAL A 286 -3.71 -10.24 9.75
CA VAL A 286 -2.78 -9.13 9.87
C VAL A 286 -1.44 -9.51 9.26
N ASP A 287 -0.91 -8.61 8.45
CA ASP A 287 0.42 -8.72 7.87
C ASP A 287 1.19 -7.39 7.99
N PHE A 288 2.52 -7.47 8.04
CA PHE A 288 3.43 -6.31 8.18
C PHE A 288 3.03 -5.31 9.28
N ALA A 289 2.72 -5.80 10.48
CA ALA A 289 2.49 -5.00 11.68
C ALA A 289 3.79 -4.39 12.24
N GLY A 290 4.48 -3.59 11.43
CA GLY A 290 5.67 -2.83 11.81
C GLY A 290 5.32 -1.50 12.47
N GLY A 291 6.19 -1.05 13.40
CA GLY A 291 6.09 0.25 14.07
C GLY A 291 7.23 1.15 13.63
N GLU A 292 7.02 1.87 12.53
CA GLU A 292 8.04 2.69 11.87
C GLU A 292 8.31 4.00 12.61
N THR A 293 9.56 4.46 12.56
CA THR A 293 9.93 5.83 12.96
C THR A 293 9.41 6.83 11.92
N GLY A 294 8.92 8.01 12.32
CA GLY A 294 8.56 9.08 11.38
C GLY A 294 7.11 9.52 11.37
N THR A 295 6.75 10.35 10.38
CA THR A 295 5.48 11.10 10.34
C THR A 295 4.52 10.65 9.25
N PHE A 296 4.95 9.80 8.33
CA PHE A 296 4.16 9.28 7.21
C PHE A 296 4.53 7.82 6.92
N ASP A 297 3.61 7.09 6.30
CA ASP A 297 3.80 5.67 6.02
C ASP A 297 4.77 5.48 4.85
N THR A 298 5.73 4.57 5.00
CA THR A 298 6.60 4.15 3.88
C THR A 298 6.27 2.73 3.44
N SER A 299 7.07 2.14 2.55
CA SER A 299 6.88 0.75 2.16
C SER A 299 6.99 -0.14 3.39
N PRO A 300 6.21 -1.23 3.48
CA PRO A 300 6.33 -2.19 4.58
C PRO A 300 7.79 -2.60 4.84
N ILE A 301 8.20 -2.61 6.11
CA ILE A 301 9.51 -3.10 6.54
C ILE A 301 9.31 -4.41 7.27
N GLU A 302 9.73 -5.51 6.66
CA GLU A 302 9.68 -6.82 7.31
C GLU A 302 10.75 -6.91 8.41
N ALA A 303 10.29 -7.16 9.63
CA ALA A 303 11.15 -7.45 10.77
C ALA A 303 10.88 -8.85 11.31
N GLY A 304 11.97 -9.63 11.40
CA GLY A 304 12.03 -10.95 12.02
C GLY A 304 12.31 -10.84 13.52
N SER A 305 13.46 -11.31 13.99
CA SER A 305 13.81 -11.31 15.43
C SER A 305 14.50 -10.03 15.91
N SER A 306 14.73 -9.06 15.03
CA SER A 306 15.42 -7.80 15.35
C SER A 306 14.79 -6.63 14.62
N ILE A 307 15.06 -5.43 15.13
CA ILE A 307 14.78 -4.17 14.44
C ILE A 307 15.49 -4.19 13.08
N VAL A 308 14.80 -3.69 12.07
CA VAL A 308 15.30 -3.60 10.69
C VAL A 308 15.19 -2.16 10.22
N THR A 309 16.22 -1.71 9.51
CA THR A 309 16.26 -0.42 8.83
C THR A 309 16.24 -0.66 7.33
N ARG A 310 15.23 -0.10 6.65
CA ARG A 310 15.24 0.08 5.20
C ARG A 310 16.07 1.33 4.90
N ALA A 311 17.08 1.20 4.04
CA ALA A 311 17.91 2.32 3.64
C ALA A 311 17.12 3.30 2.75
N ALA A 312 17.60 4.53 2.67
CA ALA A 312 17.07 5.51 1.74
C ALA A 312 17.41 5.12 0.30
N ASP A 313 16.58 5.51 -0.67
CA ASP A 313 16.90 5.24 -2.07
C ASP A 313 17.96 6.18 -2.60
N VAL A 314 18.89 5.64 -3.37
CA VAL A 314 19.93 6.39 -4.07
C VAL A 314 19.82 6.05 -5.54
N ASN A 315 19.31 7.01 -6.32
CA ASN A 315 19.05 6.83 -7.75
C ASN A 315 19.84 7.88 -8.52
N THR A 316 20.97 7.49 -9.11
CA THR A 316 21.91 8.43 -9.73
C THR A 316 22.32 7.98 -11.13
N LEU A 317 22.46 8.93 -12.05
CA LEU A 317 23.00 8.72 -13.39
C LEU A 317 24.06 9.77 -13.68
N LEU A 318 25.26 9.36 -14.10
CA LEU A 318 26.29 10.32 -14.53
C LEU A 318 25.91 10.93 -15.89
N LEU A 319 25.99 12.25 -16.01
CA LEU A 319 25.69 12.94 -17.26
C LEU A 319 26.77 12.68 -18.34
N SER A 320 27.98 12.30 -17.93
CA SER A 320 29.03 11.85 -18.85
C SER A 320 28.67 10.55 -19.59
N SER A 321 27.74 9.73 -19.08
CA SER A 321 27.23 8.54 -19.77
C SER A 321 25.99 8.81 -20.61
N VAL A 322 25.58 10.08 -20.78
CA VAL A 322 24.37 10.48 -21.52
C VAL A 322 24.79 11.14 -22.83
N PRO A 323 24.68 10.44 -23.98
CA PRO A 323 24.99 11.02 -25.28
C PRO A 323 24.16 12.26 -25.56
N GLY A 324 24.80 13.33 -26.03
CA GLY A 324 24.11 14.59 -26.38
C GLY A 324 23.79 15.49 -25.19
N TRP A 325 24.26 15.18 -23.97
CA TRP A 325 24.19 16.11 -22.84
C TRP A 325 24.88 17.45 -23.18
N SER A 326 24.20 18.55 -22.88
CA SER A 326 24.70 19.93 -23.02
C SER A 326 24.83 20.57 -21.65
N THR A 327 25.98 21.19 -21.36
CA THR A 327 26.20 21.92 -20.10
C THR A 327 25.68 23.36 -20.15
N SER A 328 25.32 23.88 -21.32
CA SER A 328 24.97 25.29 -21.51
C SER A 328 23.47 25.56 -21.61
N GLU A 329 22.67 24.54 -21.96
CA GLU A 329 21.23 24.65 -22.07
C GLU A 329 20.52 23.29 -22.00
N GLY A 330 19.23 23.32 -21.68
CA GLY A 330 18.39 22.13 -21.67
C GLY A 330 16.99 22.39 -21.13
N THR A 331 16.15 21.36 -21.15
CA THR A 331 14.82 21.37 -20.51
C THR A 331 14.60 20.05 -19.80
N ILE A 332 14.20 20.11 -18.54
CA ILE A 332 13.86 18.96 -17.70
C ILE A 332 12.35 18.96 -17.54
N TYR A 333 11.71 17.83 -17.82
CA TYR A 333 10.30 17.56 -17.56
C TYR A 333 10.19 16.36 -16.61
N VAL A 334 9.34 16.47 -15.59
CA VAL A 334 9.13 15.41 -14.61
C VAL A 334 7.66 15.31 -14.22
N GLU A 335 7.20 14.06 -14.07
CA GLU A 335 5.90 13.71 -13.50
C GLU A 335 6.12 13.02 -12.17
N PHE A 336 5.50 13.52 -11.10
CA PHE A 336 5.74 13.00 -9.75
C PHE A 336 4.56 13.25 -8.82
N ASP A 337 4.55 12.56 -7.69
CA ASP A 337 3.71 12.86 -6.54
C ASP A 337 4.53 12.75 -5.24
N THR A 338 3.94 13.19 -4.13
CA THR A 338 4.49 12.98 -2.80
C THR A 338 3.46 12.35 -1.88
N THR A 339 3.86 11.38 -1.08
CA THR A 339 3.01 10.72 -0.07
C THR A 339 3.14 11.36 1.32
N SER A 340 4.01 12.37 1.44
CA SER A 340 4.33 13.03 2.70
C SER A 340 3.96 14.51 2.67
N ASN A 341 3.55 15.06 3.81
CA ASN A 341 3.47 16.50 4.03
C ASN A 341 4.38 16.84 5.21
N THR A 342 5.62 17.24 4.90
CA THR A 342 6.70 17.47 5.86
C THR A 342 7.29 18.84 5.65
N VAL A 343 7.74 19.48 6.74
CA VAL A 343 8.35 20.82 6.72
C VAL A 343 9.82 20.76 6.28
N ILE A 344 10.09 20.02 5.21
CA ILE A 344 11.40 19.89 4.56
C ILE A 344 11.22 20.01 3.06
N THR A 345 12.23 20.54 2.37
CA THR A 345 12.26 20.52 0.91
C THR A 345 12.48 19.10 0.42
N LYS A 346 11.73 18.67 -0.59
CA LYS A 346 11.77 17.34 -1.20
C LYS A 346 12.07 17.49 -2.68
N TYR A 347 12.76 16.50 -3.27
CA TYR A 347 13.36 16.66 -4.59
C TYR A 347 12.89 15.56 -5.52
N PRO A 348 11.90 15.81 -6.39
CA PRO A 348 11.62 14.92 -7.52
C PRO A 348 12.85 14.65 -8.39
N ILE A 349 13.63 15.70 -8.67
CA ILE A 349 14.82 15.60 -9.50
C ILE A 349 15.82 16.70 -9.13
N SER A 350 17.10 16.34 -9.11
CA SER A 350 18.22 17.27 -9.03
C SER A 350 19.26 16.90 -10.08
N LEU A 351 19.62 17.83 -10.95
CA LEU A 351 20.89 17.75 -11.67
C LEU A 351 21.92 18.50 -10.85
N ASN A 352 23.01 17.86 -10.43
CA ASN A 352 23.99 18.47 -9.53
C ASN A 352 25.43 18.00 -9.81
N SER A 353 26.41 18.58 -9.09
CA SER A 353 27.84 18.39 -9.36
C SER A 353 28.53 17.25 -8.60
N GLY A 354 27.96 16.69 -7.53
CA GLY A 354 28.75 15.81 -6.67
C GLY A 354 28.65 16.09 -5.18
N SER A 355 28.83 17.35 -4.83
CA SER A 355 29.05 17.83 -3.48
C SER A 355 28.83 19.35 -3.39
N GLY A 356 28.53 19.86 -2.19
CA GLY A 356 28.59 21.31 -1.90
C GLY A 356 27.45 22.21 -2.34
N TYR A 357 26.32 21.69 -2.85
CA TYR A 357 25.12 22.46 -3.28
C TYR A 357 25.39 23.67 -4.20
N SER A 358 26.57 23.74 -4.82
CA SER A 358 27.05 24.93 -5.54
C SER A 358 26.59 24.98 -7.00
N GLU A 359 26.37 23.83 -7.61
CA GLU A 359 25.90 23.68 -8.98
C GLU A 359 24.71 22.72 -8.97
N ARG A 360 23.51 23.25 -9.20
CA ARG A 360 22.30 22.42 -9.31
C ARG A 360 21.17 23.06 -10.11
N ILE A 361 20.36 22.19 -10.71
CA ILE A 361 19.07 22.49 -11.32
C ILE A 361 18.08 21.52 -10.68
N ASP A 362 17.20 22.05 -9.83
CA ASP A 362 16.25 21.27 -9.07
C ASP A 362 14.82 21.59 -9.53
N ILE A 363 13.98 20.56 -9.60
CA ILE A 363 12.54 20.70 -9.40
C ILE A 363 12.28 20.17 -8.00
N GLU A 364 11.64 20.98 -7.17
CA GLU A 364 11.48 20.71 -5.74
C GLU A 364 10.03 20.92 -5.26
N LEU A 365 9.74 20.32 -4.11
CA LEU A 365 8.60 20.65 -3.27
C LEU A 365 9.13 21.28 -1.99
N GLY A 366 8.85 22.56 -1.75
CA GLY A 366 9.15 23.23 -0.48
C GLY A 366 8.42 22.60 0.70
N GLY A 367 8.74 23.03 1.93
CA GLY A 367 8.21 22.43 3.18
C GLY A 367 6.69 22.49 3.39
N THR A 368 5.94 23.12 2.50
CA THR A 368 4.46 23.10 2.46
C THR A 368 3.92 22.40 1.21
N ASN A 369 4.75 21.57 0.58
CA ASN A 369 4.55 20.99 -0.75
C ASN A 369 4.38 22.05 -1.85
N GLN A 370 5.09 23.17 -1.73
CA GLN A 370 5.10 24.21 -2.76
C GLN A 370 5.98 23.77 -3.93
N ARG A 371 5.42 23.63 -5.13
CA ARG A 371 6.21 23.32 -6.32
C ARG A 371 7.12 24.48 -6.66
N SER A 372 8.41 24.22 -6.85
CA SER A 372 9.38 25.23 -7.22
C SER A 372 10.41 24.66 -8.18
N ALA A 373 11.12 25.54 -8.88
CA ALA A 373 12.35 25.20 -9.57
C ALA A 373 13.47 26.14 -9.11
N LEU A 374 14.63 25.56 -8.81
CA LEU A 374 15.79 26.26 -8.26
C LEU A 374 17.01 26.01 -9.15
N ILE A 375 17.65 27.09 -9.58
CA ILE A 375 18.92 27.04 -10.30
C ILE A 375 19.98 27.72 -9.43
N VAL A 376 21.06 27.00 -9.11
CA VAL A 376 22.20 27.54 -8.36
C VAL A 376 23.47 27.27 -9.17
N SER A 377 24.29 28.31 -9.35
CA SER A 377 25.64 28.20 -9.93
C SER A 377 26.63 29.00 -9.08
N GLY A 378 27.83 28.45 -8.87
CA GLY A 378 28.84 29.01 -7.98
C GLY A 378 28.39 29.20 -6.53
N GLY A 379 27.34 28.48 -6.08
CA GLY A 379 26.73 28.66 -4.76
C GLY A 379 25.75 29.84 -4.65
N ALA A 380 25.53 30.61 -5.72
CA ALA A 380 24.54 31.68 -5.77
C ALA A 380 23.27 31.21 -6.50
N THR A 381 22.10 31.53 -5.94
CA THR A 381 20.81 31.31 -6.63
C THR A 381 20.77 32.19 -7.86
N GLN A 382 20.65 31.57 -9.04
CA GLN A 382 20.61 32.24 -10.33
C GLN A 382 19.17 32.52 -10.75
N ALA A 383 18.26 31.57 -10.50
CA ALA A 383 16.83 31.73 -10.71
C ALA A 383 16.07 30.89 -9.67
N TYR A 384 14.94 31.41 -9.20
CA TYR A 384 14.04 30.70 -8.28
C TYR A 384 12.58 30.95 -8.67
N PHE A 385 11.91 29.88 -9.09
CA PHE A 385 10.52 29.93 -9.48
C PHE A 385 9.66 29.26 -8.43
N ILE A 386 8.53 29.89 -8.11
CA ILE A 386 7.61 29.42 -7.10
C ILE A 386 6.25 29.20 -7.75
N GLY A 387 5.67 28.02 -7.52
CA GLY A 387 4.35 27.62 -7.96
C GLY A 387 3.37 27.42 -6.81
N ALA A 388 2.21 26.85 -7.14
CA ALA A 388 1.19 26.52 -6.16
C ALA A 388 1.53 25.25 -5.36
N ASN A 389 1.01 25.18 -4.14
CA ASN A 389 1.08 24.01 -3.27
C ASN A 389 0.35 22.81 -3.88
N VAL A 390 0.79 21.60 -3.52
CA VAL A 390 0.15 20.35 -3.93
C VAL A 390 -0.25 19.52 -2.74
N SER A 391 -1.42 18.89 -2.86
CA SER A 391 -1.85 17.86 -1.93
C SER A 391 -1.02 16.60 -2.11
N THR A 392 -0.90 15.80 -1.04
CA THR A 392 -0.26 14.48 -1.14
C THR A 392 -1.03 13.57 -2.09
N ALA A 393 -0.33 12.60 -2.70
CA ALA A 393 -0.85 11.64 -3.68
C ALA A 393 -1.54 12.30 -4.90
N THR A 394 -1.23 13.56 -5.18
CA THR A 394 -1.69 14.26 -6.40
C THR A 394 -0.57 14.26 -7.42
N LEU A 395 -0.85 13.79 -8.64
CA LEU A 395 0.09 13.85 -9.74
C LEU A 395 0.39 15.31 -10.07
N CYS A 396 1.67 15.63 -10.16
CA CYS A 396 2.21 16.93 -10.55
C CYS A 396 3.03 16.77 -11.82
N LYS A 397 2.94 17.75 -12.71
CA LYS A 397 3.78 17.86 -13.90
C LYS A 397 4.55 19.16 -13.82
N ALA A 398 5.87 19.10 -14.00
CA ALA A 398 6.72 20.29 -13.93
C ALA A 398 7.80 20.25 -15.00
N ALA A 399 8.11 21.43 -15.55
CA ALA A 399 9.18 21.60 -16.51
C ALA A 399 10.02 22.84 -16.17
N VAL A 400 11.34 22.68 -16.13
CA VAL A 400 12.31 23.79 -16.02
C VAL A 400 13.20 23.80 -17.26
N ALA A 401 13.26 24.95 -17.91
CA ALA A 401 14.17 25.21 -19.01
C ALA A 401 15.30 26.13 -18.55
N PHE A 402 16.52 25.81 -18.95
CA PHE A 402 17.70 26.56 -18.54
C PHE A 402 18.58 26.89 -19.73
N LYS A 403 19.10 28.10 -19.71
CA LYS A 403 20.16 28.63 -20.56
C LYS A 403 20.66 29.90 -19.87
N ALA A 404 21.94 30.24 -20.02
CA ALA A 404 22.47 31.46 -19.43
C ALA A 404 21.62 32.68 -19.86
N ASN A 405 21.19 33.48 -18.88
CA ASN A 405 20.28 34.61 -19.03
C ASN A 405 18.91 34.28 -19.65
N ASP A 406 18.47 33.02 -19.56
CA ASP A 406 17.22 32.60 -20.19
C ASP A 406 16.65 31.34 -19.53
N PHE A 407 16.06 31.51 -18.35
CA PHE A 407 15.43 30.45 -17.57
C PHE A 407 13.91 30.55 -17.62
N ALA A 408 13.23 29.40 -17.55
CA ALA A 408 11.78 29.37 -17.44
C ALA A 408 11.28 28.14 -16.67
N PHE A 409 10.12 28.28 -16.03
CA PHE A 409 9.45 27.21 -15.29
C PHE A 409 7.96 27.17 -15.59
N SER A 410 7.41 25.98 -15.75
CA SER A 410 5.99 25.71 -15.96
C SER A 410 5.57 24.49 -15.14
N TYR A 411 4.30 24.46 -14.72
CA TYR A 411 3.73 23.32 -14.02
C TYR A 411 2.23 23.21 -14.30
N ASP A 412 1.69 21.98 -14.35
CA ASP A 412 0.28 21.65 -14.58
C ASP A 412 -0.42 22.52 -15.66
N GLY A 413 0.25 22.73 -16.80
CA GLY A 413 -0.28 23.50 -17.93
C GLY A 413 -0.33 25.01 -17.72
N GLY A 414 0.18 25.51 -16.59
CA GLY A 414 0.26 26.93 -16.28
C GLY A 414 1.22 27.68 -17.22
N SER A 415 1.01 28.99 -17.37
CA SER A 415 1.91 29.83 -18.16
C SER A 415 3.34 29.78 -17.63
N ALA A 416 4.32 29.81 -18.54
CA ALA A 416 5.72 29.80 -18.16
C ALA A 416 6.11 31.10 -17.42
N SER A 417 6.64 30.96 -16.21
CA SER A 417 7.38 32.02 -15.51
C SER A 417 8.80 32.08 -16.04
N THR A 418 9.37 33.28 -16.20
CA THR A 418 10.69 33.48 -16.84
C THR A 418 11.63 34.31 -15.98
N ASP A 419 12.92 33.99 -16.02
CA ASP A 419 13.99 34.80 -15.45
C ASP A 419 15.08 35.03 -16.53
N PRO A 420 15.29 36.29 -16.97
CA PRO A 420 16.21 36.60 -18.06
C PRO A 420 17.65 36.84 -17.60
N ALA A 421 18.01 36.54 -16.35
CA ALA A 421 19.36 36.79 -15.83
C ALA A 421 19.93 35.56 -15.12
N GLY A 422 21.25 35.37 -15.23
CA GLY A 422 21.98 34.39 -14.44
C GLY A 422 22.81 33.42 -15.28
N THR A 423 23.61 32.62 -14.59
CA THR A 423 24.55 31.67 -15.20
C THR A 423 23.99 30.26 -15.18
N ALA A 424 24.16 29.51 -16.27
CA ALA A 424 23.82 28.09 -16.30
C ALA A 424 24.83 27.29 -15.44
N PRO A 425 24.38 26.39 -14.56
CA PRO A 425 25.26 25.66 -13.68
C PRO A 425 26.01 24.51 -14.37
N THR A 426 27.17 24.17 -13.83
CA THR A 426 27.98 23.03 -14.31
C THR A 426 27.67 21.76 -13.53
N VAL A 427 26.65 21.04 -13.99
CA VAL A 427 26.16 19.79 -13.37
C VAL A 427 26.78 18.56 -14.03
N THR A 428 26.98 17.48 -13.25
CA THR A 428 27.70 16.27 -13.70
C THR A 428 26.90 14.98 -13.55
N ARG A 429 25.78 15.03 -12.83
CA ARG A 429 24.89 13.87 -12.63
C ARG A 429 23.44 14.29 -12.47
N VAL A 430 22.56 13.32 -12.72
CA VAL A 430 21.14 13.32 -12.39
C VAL A 430 20.96 12.53 -11.10
N GLU A 431 20.13 13.04 -10.20
CA GLU A 431 19.69 12.36 -8.99
C GLU A 431 18.16 12.37 -8.91
N LEU A 432 17.57 11.18 -8.84
CA LEU A 432 16.13 10.96 -8.91
C LEU A 432 15.53 10.77 -7.53
N GLY A 433 14.65 11.69 -7.15
CA GLY A 433 13.91 11.57 -5.91
C GLY A 433 14.72 11.96 -4.66
N SER A 434 15.91 12.54 -4.83
CA SER A 434 16.74 13.08 -3.75
C SER A 434 17.67 14.18 -4.25
N VAL A 435 18.32 14.87 -3.33
CA VAL A 435 19.44 15.76 -3.63
C VAL A 435 20.66 15.39 -2.80
N MET A 436 21.73 14.99 -3.47
CA MET A 436 23.05 14.72 -2.93
C MET A 436 23.04 13.77 -1.71
N GLY A 437 22.14 12.76 -1.72
CA GLY A 437 21.91 11.85 -0.59
C GLY A 437 21.22 12.47 0.62
N GLY A 438 20.66 13.67 0.48
CA GLY A 438 19.97 14.46 1.51
C GLY A 438 18.48 14.18 1.59
N ASN A 439 17.64 15.20 1.41
CA ASN A 439 16.19 15.04 1.52
C ASN A 439 15.62 14.26 0.32
N HIS A 440 14.56 13.49 0.56
CA HIS A 440 13.95 12.61 -0.43
C HIS A 440 12.55 13.08 -0.83
N LEU A 441 12.12 12.72 -2.05
CA LEU A 441 10.76 12.97 -2.55
C LEU A 441 9.69 12.39 -1.62
N ASN A 442 9.92 11.19 -1.10
CA ASN A 442 8.95 10.43 -0.31
C ASN A 442 7.61 10.35 -1.08
N GLY A 443 7.62 9.63 -2.19
CA GLY A 443 6.56 9.61 -3.20
C GLY A 443 6.96 8.82 -4.45
N HIS A 444 6.37 9.16 -5.60
CA HIS A 444 6.65 8.48 -6.86
C HIS A 444 7.14 9.43 -7.94
N ILE A 445 8.02 8.93 -8.80
CA ILE A 445 8.37 9.56 -10.08
C ILE A 445 7.81 8.70 -11.20
N ARG A 446 6.85 9.25 -11.93
CA ARG A 446 6.18 8.56 -13.02
C ARG A 446 6.90 8.72 -14.35
N ARG A 447 7.52 9.88 -14.58
CA ARG A 447 8.31 10.13 -15.78
C ARG A 447 9.42 11.12 -15.53
N LEU A 448 10.56 10.92 -16.17
CA LEU A 448 11.58 11.93 -16.38
C LEU A 448 11.89 12.04 -17.87
N THR A 449 11.86 13.24 -18.40
CA THR A 449 12.35 13.52 -19.76
C THR A 449 13.31 14.71 -19.73
N ILE A 450 14.47 14.58 -20.35
CA ILE A 450 15.45 15.68 -20.50
C ILE A 450 15.71 15.92 -21.98
N PHE A 451 15.60 17.16 -22.41
CA PHE A 451 15.91 17.63 -23.76
C PHE A 451 17.24 18.38 -23.80
N PRO A 452 18.01 18.26 -24.89
CA PRO A 452 19.34 18.90 -25.02
C PRO A 452 19.29 20.39 -25.36
N ARG A 453 18.10 21.00 -25.36
CA ARG A 453 17.87 22.41 -25.71
C ARG A 453 16.95 23.07 -24.72
N ARG A 454 17.10 24.39 -24.57
CA ARG A 454 16.10 25.22 -23.91
C ARG A 454 14.86 25.34 -24.79
N LEU A 455 13.81 24.59 -24.48
CA LEU A 455 12.54 24.64 -25.20
C LEU A 455 11.86 25.99 -24.98
N SER A 456 10.96 26.36 -25.90
CA SER A 456 10.31 27.67 -25.89
C SER A 456 9.35 27.82 -24.70
N ASN A 457 9.09 29.06 -24.27
CA ASN A 457 8.10 29.35 -23.22
C ASN A 457 6.70 28.88 -23.60
N ALA A 458 6.37 28.80 -24.90
CA ALA A 458 5.09 28.28 -25.38
C ALA A 458 5.01 26.75 -25.30
N THR A 459 6.15 26.05 -25.30
CA THR A 459 6.22 24.59 -25.24
C THR A 459 6.07 24.07 -23.81
N LEU A 460 6.57 24.80 -22.79
CA LEU A 460 6.56 24.31 -21.41
C LEU A 460 5.15 24.05 -20.83
N PRO A 461 4.14 24.92 -21.06
CA PRO A 461 2.77 24.64 -20.65
C PRO A 461 2.22 23.39 -21.33
N LEU A 462 2.52 23.17 -22.62
CA LEU A 462 2.06 21.99 -23.35
C LEU A 462 2.69 20.70 -22.80
N LEU A 463 3.96 20.72 -22.42
CA LEU A 463 4.62 19.58 -21.77
C LEU A 463 3.99 19.24 -20.42
N THR A 464 3.51 20.26 -19.71
CA THR A 464 3.02 20.12 -18.33
C THR A 464 1.51 20.04 -18.22
N ALA A 465 0.77 20.02 -19.34
CA ALA A 465 -0.68 20.05 -19.40
C ALA A 465 -1.37 18.79 -18.83
#